data_AF-A0A2S2NP50-F1
#
_entry.id   AF-A0A2S2NP50-F1
#
_cell.length_a   1.000
_cell.length_b   1.000
_cell.length_c   1.000
_cell.angle_alpha   90.00
_cell.angle_beta   90.00
_cell.angle_gamma   90.00
#
_symmetry.space_group_name_H-M   'P 1'
#
loop_
_entity.id
_entity.type
_entity.pdbx_description
1 polymer ?
#
loop_
_entity_poly.entity_id
_entity_poly.type
_entity_poly.pdbx_seq_one_letter_code
_entity_poly.pdbx_strand_id
1 'polypeptide(L)'
;MAITKITMIKFLELALTIIIFVLHYNSFPGGDTTSVMITTGTYVGYVIILAGIFIGLFTGTPISSRLDMFYVLIGAALFIASGVMSYNYYNGYSLKSSYVNTGLTKAWLSILNGVVFVVDAAFTYRGE
;
A
#
# COMPACT_ATOMS: atom_id res chain seq x y z
N MET A 1 -21.05 11.37 -10.79
CA MET A 1 -21.02 9.93 -10.47
C MET A 1 -21.43 9.76 -9.03
N ALA A 2 -22.27 8.75 -8.72
CA ALA A 2 -22.50 8.38 -7.32
C ALA A 2 -21.21 7.79 -6.76
N ILE A 3 -20.81 8.21 -5.55
CA ILE A 3 -19.68 7.58 -4.84
C ILE A 3 -20.13 6.16 -4.47
N THR A 4 -19.52 5.16 -5.10
CA THR A 4 -19.78 3.76 -4.78
C THR A 4 -18.83 3.28 -3.69
N LYS A 5 -19.15 2.13 -3.08
CA LYS A 5 -18.29 1.50 -2.07
C LYS A 5 -16.88 1.24 -2.61
N ILE A 6 -16.76 0.80 -3.87
CA ILE A 6 -15.46 0.60 -4.53
C ILE A 6 -14.66 1.91 -4.58
N THR A 7 -15.27 3.02 -5.00
CA THR A 7 -14.57 4.31 -5.09
C THR A 7 -14.03 4.74 -3.73
N MET A 8 -14.77 4.49 -2.65
CA MET A 8 -14.33 4.77 -1.29
C MET A 8 -13.16 3.86 -0.85
N ILE A 9 -13.19 2.57 -1.20
CA ILE A 9 -12.10 1.63 -0.90
C ILE A 9 -10.83 2.02 -1.66
N LYS A 10 -10.92 2.27 -2.97
CA LYS A 10 -9.78 2.73 -3.79
C LYS A 10 -9.18 4.04 -3.30
N PHE A 11 -10.03 4.97 -2.84
CA PHE A 11 -9.57 6.20 -2.20
C PHE A 11 -8.78 5.91 -0.93
N LEU A 12 -9.29 5.00 -0.08
CA LEU A 12 -8.63 4.61 1.16
C LEU A 12 -7.27 3.95 0.88
N GLU A 13 -7.20 3.04 -0.08
CA GLU A 13 -5.95 2.40 -0.52
C GLU A 13 -4.91 3.42 -0.97
N LEU A 14 -5.34 4.39 -1.81
CA LEU A 14 -4.46 5.45 -2.31
C LEU A 14 -3.98 6.35 -1.17
N ALA A 15 -4.89 6.78 -0.28
CA ALA A 15 -4.55 7.62 0.85
C ALA A 15 -3.56 6.94 1.80
N LEU A 16 -3.81 5.68 2.16
CA LEU A 16 -2.91 4.89 2.99
C LEU A 16 -1.55 4.69 2.31
N THR A 17 -1.53 4.38 1.02
CA THR A 17 -0.30 4.21 0.24
C THR A 17 0.55 5.48 0.23
N ILE A 18 -0.07 6.65 0.07
CA ILE A 18 0.63 7.95 0.14
C ILE A 18 1.19 8.19 1.55
N ILE A 19 0.41 7.93 2.60
CA ILE A 19 0.86 8.07 3.99
C ILE A 19 2.07 7.15 4.23
N ILE A 20 1.99 5.89 3.82
CA ILE A 20 3.07 4.90 3.97
C ILE A 20 4.31 5.36 3.20
N PHE A 21 4.16 5.91 1.99
CA PHE A 21 5.28 6.46 1.22
C PHE A 21 5.95 7.64 1.92
N VAL A 22 5.18 8.58 2.46
CA VAL A 22 5.72 9.71 3.24
C VAL A 22 6.43 9.20 4.50
N LEU A 23 5.85 8.25 5.21
CA LEU A 23 6.51 7.61 6.36
C LEU A 23 7.77 6.85 5.94
N HIS A 24 7.78 6.23 4.76
CA HIS A 24 8.96 5.56 4.21
C HIS A 24 10.09 6.54 3.94
N TYR A 25 9.79 7.72 3.40
CA TYR A 25 10.78 8.78 3.24
C TYR A 25 11.36 9.24 4.59
N ASN A 26 10.51 9.46 5.59
CA ASN A 26 10.93 9.92 6.93
C ASN A 26 11.60 8.83 7.78
N SER A 27 11.38 7.56 7.44
CA SER A 27 11.99 6.41 8.09
C SER A 27 12.68 5.52 7.05
N PHE A 28 13.52 6.12 6.19
CA PHE A 28 14.13 5.35 5.11
C PHE A 28 15.06 4.27 5.70
N PRO A 29 14.80 2.97 5.49
CA PRO A 29 15.55 1.91 6.15
C PRO A 29 16.98 1.82 5.62
N GLY A 30 17.95 1.65 6.53
CA GLY A 30 19.36 1.39 6.21
C GLY A 30 19.70 -0.10 6.17
N GLY A 31 18.71 -0.97 6.00
CA GLY A 31 18.87 -2.42 6.03
C GLY A 31 19.39 -3.02 4.72
N ASP A 32 19.21 -4.33 4.57
CA ASP A 32 19.60 -5.08 3.37
C ASP A 32 19.03 -4.46 2.09
N THR A 33 19.87 -4.32 1.05
CA THR A 33 19.54 -3.66 -0.21
C THR A 33 18.31 -4.27 -0.87
N THR A 34 18.12 -5.59 -0.77
CA THR A 34 16.95 -6.28 -1.35
C THR A 34 15.66 -5.86 -0.65
N SER A 35 15.67 -5.79 0.68
CA SER A 35 14.51 -5.37 1.47
C SER A 35 14.16 -3.90 1.20
N VAL A 36 15.18 -3.04 1.08
CA VAL A 36 14.99 -1.63 0.71
C VAL A 36 14.39 -1.54 -0.69
N MET A 37 14.92 -2.26 -1.68
CA MET A 37 14.39 -2.24 -3.05
C MET A 37 12.94 -2.71 -3.13
N ILE A 38 12.59 -3.80 -2.47
CA ILE A 38 11.21 -4.32 -2.46
C ILE A 38 10.26 -3.33 -1.80
N THR A 39 10.62 -2.79 -0.64
CA THR A 39 9.76 -1.85 0.10
C THR A 39 9.60 -0.52 -0.65
N THR A 40 10.70 0.10 -1.11
CA THR A 40 10.64 1.34 -1.89
C THR A 40 9.88 1.14 -3.20
N GLY A 41 10.17 0.05 -3.93
CA GLY A 41 9.51 -0.28 -5.19
C GLY A 41 8.01 -0.51 -5.02
N THR A 42 7.60 -1.19 -3.95
CA THR A 42 6.20 -1.40 -3.62
C THR A 42 5.49 -0.07 -3.37
N TYR A 43 6.01 0.76 -2.46
CA TYR A 43 5.32 2.00 -2.08
C TYR A 43 5.26 2.99 -3.24
N VAL A 44 6.37 3.22 -3.95
CA VAL A 44 6.40 4.14 -5.10
C VAL A 44 5.55 3.60 -6.26
N GLY A 45 5.71 2.31 -6.60
CA GLY A 45 4.97 1.69 -7.69
C GLY A 45 3.46 1.76 -7.46
N TYR A 46 3.00 1.48 -6.24
CA TYR A 46 1.57 1.52 -5.93
C TYR A 46 1.00 2.91 -5.80
N VAL A 47 1.78 3.95 -5.44
CA VAL A 47 1.32 5.34 -5.57
C VAL A 47 0.94 5.62 -7.03
N ILE A 48 1.81 5.24 -7.99
CA ILE A 48 1.58 5.50 -9.42
C ILE A 48 0.39 4.69 -9.94
N ILE A 49 0.36 3.38 -9.64
CA ILE A 49 -0.71 2.48 -10.10
C ILE A 49 -2.07 2.94 -9.57
N LEU A 50 -2.19 3.15 -8.24
CA LEU A 50 -3.46 3.55 -7.63
C LEU A 50 -3.90 4.94 -8.07
N ALA A 51 -2.97 5.89 -8.24
CA ALA A 51 -3.31 7.21 -8.78
C ALA A 51 -3.89 7.10 -10.19
N GLY A 52 -3.31 6.26 -11.06
CA GLY A 52 -3.83 5.99 -12.40
C GLY A 52 -5.22 5.37 -12.39
N ILE A 53 -5.44 4.36 -11.52
CA ILE A 53 -6.75 3.72 -11.35
C ILE A 53 -7.79 4.74 -10.86
N PHE A 54 -7.43 5.55 -9.86
CA PHE A 54 -8.31 6.56 -9.29
C PHE A 54 -8.67 7.64 -10.31
N ILE A 55 -7.69 8.15 -11.07
CA ILE A 55 -7.96 9.10 -12.16
C ILE A 55 -8.88 8.48 -13.20
N GLY A 56 -8.65 7.23 -13.61
CA GLY A 56 -9.52 6.52 -14.56
C GLY A 56 -10.97 6.38 -14.09
N LEU A 57 -11.19 6.17 -12.79
CA LEU A 57 -12.52 6.20 -12.19
C LEU A 57 -13.17 7.58 -12.30
N PHE A 58 -12.40 8.66 -12.05
CA PHE A 58 -12.91 10.04 -12.12
C PHE A 58 -13.18 10.53 -13.54
N THR A 59 -12.38 10.10 -14.52
CA THR A 59 -12.55 10.47 -15.93
C THR A 59 -13.64 9.65 -16.63
N GLY A 60 -14.27 8.69 -15.95
CA GLY A 60 -15.30 7.82 -16.53
C GLY A 60 -14.75 6.74 -17.46
N THR A 61 -13.44 6.49 -17.39
CA THR A 61 -12.75 5.43 -18.14
C THR A 61 -12.13 4.44 -17.15
N PRO A 62 -12.95 3.69 -16.38
CA PRO A 62 -12.43 2.73 -15.42
C PRO A 62 -11.65 1.63 -16.14
N ILE A 63 -10.60 1.13 -15.48
CA ILE A 63 -9.87 -0.04 -15.98
C ILE A 63 -10.74 -1.30 -15.91
N SER A 64 -10.41 -2.30 -16.72
CA SER A 64 -11.14 -3.58 -16.67
C SER A 64 -10.99 -4.26 -15.31
N SER A 65 -12.06 -4.84 -14.77
CA SER A 65 -12.07 -5.52 -13.47
C SER A 65 -11.03 -6.64 -13.35
N ARG A 66 -10.67 -7.31 -14.45
CA ARG A 66 -9.63 -8.35 -14.46
C ARG A 66 -8.24 -7.77 -14.18
N LEU A 67 -7.94 -6.63 -14.80
CA LEU A 67 -6.69 -5.92 -14.61
C LEU A 67 -6.64 -5.29 -13.21
N ASP A 68 -7.76 -4.77 -12.73
CA ASP A 68 -7.89 -4.26 -11.37
C ASP A 68 -7.59 -5.36 -10.33
N MET A 69 -8.22 -6.53 -10.48
CA MET A 69 -7.98 -7.68 -9.60
C MET A 69 -6.51 -8.12 -9.58
N PHE A 70 -5.80 -8.04 -10.71
CA PHE A 70 -4.35 -8.32 -10.77
C PHE A 70 -3.54 -7.36 -9.90
N TYR A 71 -3.77 -6.04 -10.04
CA TYR A 71 -3.04 -5.04 -9.26
C TYR A 71 -3.34 -5.14 -7.76
N VAL A 72 -4.58 -5.43 -7.41
CA VAL A 72 -5.03 -5.54 -6.02
C VAL A 72 -4.41 -6.76 -5.34
N LEU A 73 -4.40 -7.92 -6.00
CA LEU A 73 -3.81 -9.15 -5.44
C LEU A 73 -2.29 -9.04 -5.25
N ILE A 74 -1.59 -8.48 -6.24
CA ILE A 74 -0.15 -8.22 -6.11
C ILE A 74 0.10 -7.16 -5.03
N GLY A 75 -0.80 -6.19 -4.90
CA GLY A 75 -0.72 -5.11 -3.91
C GLY A 75 -0.79 -5.66 -2.50
N ALA A 76 -1.78 -6.51 -2.25
CA ALA A 76 -1.90 -7.24 -0.99
C ALA A 76 -0.60 -7.98 -0.63
N ALA A 77 -0.08 -8.79 -1.56
CA ALA A 77 1.13 -9.58 -1.30
C ALA A 77 2.36 -8.70 -1.03
N LEU A 78 2.59 -7.68 -1.85
CA LEU A 78 3.75 -6.80 -1.73
C LEU A 78 3.69 -5.89 -0.51
N PHE A 79 2.52 -5.36 -0.14
CA PHE A 79 2.36 -4.54 1.06
C PHE A 79 2.54 -5.37 2.33
N ILE A 80 1.97 -6.58 2.39
CA ILE A 80 2.19 -7.48 3.54
C ILE A 80 3.67 -7.83 3.67
N ALA A 81 4.32 -8.24 2.57
CA ALA A 81 5.74 -8.59 2.57
C ALA A 81 6.62 -7.39 2.99
N SER A 82 6.37 -6.22 2.40
CA SER A 82 7.08 -4.97 2.71
C SER A 82 6.88 -4.52 4.15
N GLY A 83 5.67 -4.72 4.69
CA GLY A 83 5.34 -4.44 6.08
C GLY A 83 6.08 -5.36 7.05
N VAL A 84 6.10 -6.67 6.78
CA VAL A 84 6.84 -7.65 7.60
C VAL A 84 8.35 -7.38 7.56
N MET A 85 8.92 -7.11 6.38
CA MET A 85 10.34 -6.74 6.24
C MET A 85 10.67 -5.47 7.02
N SER A 86 9.81 -4.44 6.92
CA SER A 86 9.97 -3.19 7.68
C SER A 86 9.88 -3.46 9.18
N TYR A 87 8.92 -4.27 9.63
CA TYR A 87 8.76 -4.62 11.04
C TYR A 87 10.01 -5.33 11.58
N ASN A 88 10.51 -6.34 10.88
CA ASN A 88 11.69 -7.10 11.29
C ASN A 88 12.94 -6.21 11.40
N TYR A 89 13.07 -5.23 10.50
CA TYR A 89 14.15 -4.25 10.59
C TYR A 89 14.01 -3.40 11.86
N TYR A 90 12.86 -2.80 12.15
CA TYR A 90 12.71 -1.88 13.28
C TYR A 90 12.53 -2.55 14.65
N ASN A 91 12.05 -3.79 14.72
CA ASN A 91 11.74 -4.50 15.97
C ASN A 91 13.00 -4.87 16.79
N GLY A 92 14.17 -4.94 16.15
CA GLY A 92 15.45 -5.24 16.82
C GLY A 92 16.13 -4.05 17.49
N TYR A 93 15.66 -2.82 17.24
CA TYR A 93 16.29 -1.61 17.77
C TYR A 93 15.65 -1.19 19.10
N SER A 94 16.34 -1.37 20.23
CA SER A 94 15.88 -0.96 21.57
C SER A 94 15.89 0.55 21.84
N LEU A 95 15.96 1.39 20.80
CA LEU A 95 16.08 2.84 20.98
C LEU A 95 14.73 3.51 20.72
N LYS A 96 14.21 4.18 21.77
CA LYS A 96 13.07 5.12 21.76
C LYS A 96 13.35 6.35 20.88
N SER A 97 13.71 6.14 19.62
CA SER A 97 13.92 7.20 18.65
C SER A 97 12.66 7.38 17.82
N SER A 98 12.29 8.64 17.58
CA SER A 98 11.16 9.01 16.70
C SER A 98 11.25 8.28 15.34
N TYR A 99 12.47 8.03 14.85
CA TYR A 99 12.74 7.28 13.64
C TYR A 99 12.26 5.81 13.70
N VAL A 100 12.49 5.11 14.81
CA VAL A 100 12.06 3.71 15.00
C VAL A 100 10.54 3.61 15.13
N ASN A 101 9.92 4.53 15.87
CA ASN A 101 8.46 4.60 15.99
C ASN A 101 7.79 4.88 14.65
N THR A 102 8.36 5.79 13.86
CA THR A 102 7.88 6.10 12.50
C THR A 102 8.01 4.87 11.60
N GLY A 103 9.13 4.14 11.69
CA GLY A 103 9.37 2.90 10.96
C GLY A 103 8.42 1.76 11.33
N LEU A 104 8.13 1.57 12.62
CA LEU A 104 7.14 0.60 13.10
C LEU A 104 5.72 0.97 12.69
N THR A 105 5.37 2.26 12.75
CA THR A 105 4.07 2.76 12.29
C THR A 105 3.87 2.48 10.81
N LYS A 106 4.90 2.78 9.99
CA LYS A 106 4.93 2.43 8.56
C LYS A 106 4.71 0.94 8.34
N ALA A 107 5.40 0.09 9.10
CA ALA A 107 5.30 -1.36 8.97
C ALA A 107 3.86 -1.85 9.21
N TRP A 108 3.24 -1.40 10.30
CA TRP A 108 1.85 -1.75 10.63
C TRP A 108 0.84 -1.20 9.63
N LEU A 109 1.00 0.06 9.20
CA LEU A 109 0.14 0.63 8.17
C LEU A 109 0.28 -0.11 6.84
N SER A 110 1.47 -0.57 6.50
CA SER A 110 1.72 -1.37 5.30
C SER A 110 0.99 -2.71 5.34
N ILE A 111 1.07 -3.42 6.47
CA ILE A 111 0.30 -4.66 6.67
C ILE A 111 -1.21 -4.38 6.59
N LEU A 112 -1.68 -3.32 7.26
CA LEU A 112 -3.10 -2.92 7.23
C LEU A 112 -3.56 -2.62 5.80
N ASN A 113 -2.79 -1.85 5.03
CA ASN A 113 -3.13 -1.54 3.65
C ASN A 113 -3.15 -2.80 2.77
N GLY A 114 -2.25 -3.75 3.03
CA GLY A 114 -2.30 -5.08 2.43
C GLY A 114 -3.62 -5.82 2.70
N VAL A 115 -4.17 -5.71 3.90
CA VAL A 115 -5.50 -6.26 4.23
C VAL A 115 -6.62 -5.50 3.49
N VAL A 116 -6.52 -4.18 3.36
CA VAL A 116 -7.48 -3.38 2.58
C VAL A 116 -7.52 -3.85 1.13
N PHE A 117 -6.38 -4.12 0.50
CA PHE A 117 -6.32 -4.72 -0.83
C PHE A 117 -7.02 -6.09 -0.90
N VAL A 118 -6.88 -6.94 0.12
CA VAL A 118 -7.62 -8.22 0.13
C VAL A 118 -9.13 -8.01 0.17
N VAL A 119 -9.58 -7.04 0.96
CA VAL A 119 -11.00 -6.65 1.03
C VAL A 119 -11.48 -6.13 -0.33
N ASP A 120 -10.71 -5.27 -0.97
CA ASP A 120 -10.99 -4.75 -2.30
C ASP A 120 -11.08 -5.87 -3.35
N ALA A 121 -10.16 -6.84 -3.32
CA ALA A 121 -10.21 -8.00 -4.21
C ALA A 121 -11.52 -8.79 -4.05
N ALA A 122 -12.02 -8.93 -2.81
CA ALA A 122 -13.27 -9.61 -2.55
C ALA A 122 -14.48 -8.85 -3.11
N PHE A 123 -14.48 -7.51 -3.06
CA PHE A 123 -15.53 -6.69 -3.67
C PHE A 123 -15.45 -6.73 -5.20
N THR A 124 -14.25 -6.55 -5.78
CA THR A 124 -14.03 -6.64 -7.22
C THR A 124 -14.42 -8.00 -7.80
N TYR A 125 -14.17 -9.11 -7.08
CA TYR A 125 -14.60 -10.45 -7.50
C TYR A 125 -16.12 -10.63 -7.50
N ARG A 126 -16.83 -9.97 -6.57
CA ARG A 126 -18.29 -10.02 -6.47
C ARG A 126 -19.01 -9.20 -7.55
N GLY A 127 -18.27 -8.38 -8.31
CA GLY A 127 -18.85 -7.48 -9.31
C GLY A 127 -19.70 -6.36 -8.72
N GLU A 128 -19.49 -6.05 -7.42
CA GLU A 128 -20.05 -4.89 -6.73
C GLU A 128 -19.18 -3.66 -6.90
#